data_AF-A0A931RWX6-F1
#
_entry.id   AF-A0A931RWX6-F1
#
_cell.length_a   1.000
_cell.length_b   1.000
_cell.length_c   1.000
_cell.angle_alpha   90.00
_cell.angle_beta   90.00
_cell.angle_gamma   90.00
#
_symmetry.space_group_name_H-M   'P 1'
#
loop_
_entity.id
_entity.type
_entity.pdbx_description
1 polymer ?
#
loop_
_entity_poly.entity_id
_entity_poly.type
_entity_poly.pdbx_seq_one_letter_code
_entity_poly.pdbx_strand_id
1 'polypeptide(L)'
;MKKQSKKKTRDAQLEEFEKKDLGRSVRESASAYVVRPKIRQMPTSLLLDPAFIAKLKEKAAKRGIGYQTMLKIIAYEHIDDY
;
A
#
# COMPACT_ATOMS: atom_id res chain seq x y z
N MET A 1 -20.86 17.91 30.37
CA MET A 1 -19.67 18.12 29.51
C MET A 1 -19.86 17.36 28.21
N LYS A 2 -19.84 18.04 27.05
CA LYS A 2 -20.19 17.50 25.73
C LYS A 2 -19.13 16.49 25.24
N LYS A 3 -19.54 15.27 24.89
CA LYS A 3 -18.71 14.29 24.14
C LYS A 3 -18.51 14.83 22.73
N GLN A 4 -17.32 15.37 22.43
CA GLN A 4 -16.92 15.65 21.06
C GLN A 4 -16.71 14.32 20.34
N SER A 5 -17.67 13.92 19.50
CA SER A 5 -17.40 12.87 18.51
C SER A 5 -16.37 13.43 17.54
N LYS A 6 -15.14 12.87 17.58
CA LYS A 6 -14.12 13.14 16.57
C LYS A 6 -14.70 12.68 15.24
N LYS A 7 -15.23 13.62 14.44
CA LYS A 7 -15.60 13.38 13.04
C LYS A 7 -14.41 12.71 12.37
N LYS A 8 -14.60 11.46 11.94
CA LYS A 8 -13.67 10.72 11.08
C LYS A 8 -13.35 11.61 9.89
N THR A 9 -12.15 12.16 9.85
CA THR A 9 -11.58 12.77 8.65
C THR A 9 -11.70 11.71 7.55
N ARG A 10 -12.54 11.98 6.55
CA ARG A 10 -12.63 11.15 5.35
C ARG A 10 -11.22 11.07 4.77
N ASP A 11 -10.78 9.85 4.50
CA ASP A 11 -9.42 9.57 4.10
C ASP A 11 -9.17 10.22 2.73
N ALA A 12 -8.16 11.08 2.62
CA ALA A 12 -7.80 11.74 1.35
C ALA A 12 -7.54 10.70 0.23
N GLN A 13 -7.09 9.50 0.60
CA GLN A 13 -6.90 8.38 -0.32
C GLN A 13 -8.24 7.80 -0.80
N LEU A 14 -9.25 7.68 0.07
CA LEU A 14 -10.60 7.27 -0.33
C LEU A 14 -11.24 8.32 -1.25
N GLU A 15 -11.05 9.60 -0.98
CA GLU A 15 -11.53 10.67 -1.85
C GLU A 15 -10.86 10.65 -3.22
N GLU A 16 -9.59 10.27 -3.30
CA GLU A 16 -8.88 10.09 -4.58
C GLU A 16 -9.42 8.90 -5.37
N PHE A 17 -9.69 7.76 -4.69
CA PHE A 17 -10.30 6.60 -5.32
C PHE A 17 -11.72 6.88 -5.80
N GLU A 18 -12.52 7.65 -5.05
CA GLU A 18 -13.87 8.05 -5.44
C GLU A 18 -13.90 9.00 -6.65
N LYS A 19 -12.85 9.80 -6.86
CA LYS A 19 -12.77 10.79 -7.96
C LYS A 19 -12.19 10.24 -9.27
N LYS A 20 -11.58 9.05 -9.24
CA LYS A 20 -11.05 8.36 -10.43
C LYS A 20 -12.04 7.29 -10.90
N ASP A 21 -11.84 6.73 -12.10
CA ASP A 21 -12.74 5.74 -12.74
C ASP A 21 -13.12 4.52 -11.88
N LEU A 22 -12.34 4.25 -10.84
CA LEU A 22 -12.56 3.14 -9.90
C LEU A 22 -13.57 3.46 -8.78
N GLY A 23 -14.03 4.71 -8.66
CA GLY A 23 -14.85 5.17 -7.54
C GLY A 23 -16.23 4.51 -7.43
N ARG A 24 -16.81 4.13 -8.58
CA ARG A 24 -18.12 3.44 -8.63
C ARG A 24 -18.00 2.02 -8.07
N SER A 25 -16.98 1.27 -8.49
CA SER A 25 -16.71 -0.10 -8.05
C SER A 25 -16.35 -0.18 -6.56
N VAL A 26 -15.68 0.84 -6.02
CA VAL A 26 -15.33 0.92 -4.59
C VAL A 26 -16.58 1.17 -3.73
N ARG A 27 -17.52 2.00 -4.20
CA ARG A 27 -18.80 2.23 -3.49
C ARG A 27 -19.71 1.00 -3.50
N GLU A 28 -19.81 0.34 -4.65
CA GLU A 28 -20.68 -0.83 -4.84
C GLU A 28 -20.17 -2.06 -4.08
N SER A 29 -18.85 -2.23 -3.95
CA SER A 29 -18.27 -3.37 -3.25
C SER A 29 -18.40 -3.30 -1.72
N ALA A 30 -18.62 -2.11 -1.14
CA ALA A 30 -18.63 -1.86 0.32
C ALA A 30 -17.40 -2.43 1.08
N SER A 31 -16.38 -2.89 0.36
CA SER A 31 -15.27 -3.72 0.85
C SER A 31 -13.94 -2.97 0.75
N ALA A 32 -13.98 -1.64 0.79
CA ALA A 32 -12.79 -0.78 0.74
C ALA A 32 -11.91 -1.05 1.98
N TYR A 33 -11.10 -2.11 1.91
CA TYR A 33 -10.18 -2.50 2.95
C TYR A 33 -8.89 -1.71 2.77
N VAL A 34 -8.84 -0.56 3.43
CA VAL A 34 -7.60 0.20 3.53
C VAL A 34 -6.71 -0.51 4.54
N VAL A 35 -5.71 -1.26 4.04
CA VAL A 35 -4.68 -1.89 4.86
C VAL A 35 -3.84 -0.79 5.49
N ARG A 36 -4.21 -0.34 6.69
CA ARG A 36 -3.38 0.53 7.50
C ARG A 36 -2.38 -0.32 8.27
N PRO A 37 -1.07 -0.04 8.18
CA PRO A 37 -0.09 -0.67 9.06
C PRO A 37 -0.49 -0.39 10.51
N LYS A 38 -0.70 -1.44 11.32
CA LYS A 38 -0.98 -1.29 12.77
C LYS A 38 0.22 -0.74 13.55
N ILE A 39 1.41 -0.82 12.94
CA ILE A 39 2.69 -0.39 13.51
C ILE A 39 3.27 0.68 12.60
N ARG A 40 3.87 1.72 13.20
CA ARG A 40 4.57 2.80 12.49
C ARG A 40 5.55 2.18 11.50
N GLN A 41 5.38 2.46 10.21
CA GLN A 41 6.33 2.01 9.19
C GLN A 41 7.69 2.64 9.50
N MET A 42 8.66 1.81 9.89
CA MET A 42 10.04 2.27 10.01
C MET A 42 10.63 2.33 8.61
N PRO A 43 11.14 3.50 8.17
CA PRO A 43 11.82 3.58 6.89
C PRO A 43 13.10 2.74 6.96
N THR A 44 13.28 1.82 6.01
CA THR A 44 14.52 1.07 5.85
C THR A 44 15.34 1.73 4.75
N SER A 45 16.54 2.20 5.09
CA SER A 45 17.49 2.72 4.11
C SER A 45 18.31 1.57 3.54
N LEU A 46 17.80 0.92 2.50
CA LEU A 46 18.53 -0.08 1.72
C LEU A 46 19.04 0.58 0.44
N LEU A 47 20.36 0.60 0.26
CA LEU A 47 20.95 0.93 -1.03
C LEU A 47 20.88 -0.31 -1.91
N LEU A 48 20.20 -0.18 -3.06
CA LEU A 48 20.02 -1.26 -4.02
C LEU A 48 20.71 -0.90 -5.33
N ASP A 49 21.32 -1.90 -5.95
CA ASP A 49 21.89 -1.77 -7.28
C ASP A 49 20.81 -1.34 -8.31
N PRO A 50 21.11 -0.40 -9.23
CA PRO A 50 20.15 0.07 -10.23
C PRO A 50 19.58 -1.03 -11.13
N ALA A 51 20.39 -2.02 -11.51
CA ALA A 51 19.94 -3.14 -12.32
C ALA A 51 19.01 -4.07 -11.53
N PHE A 52 19.24 -4.21 -10.22
CA PHE A 52 18.32 -4.92 -9.34
C PHE A 52 16.97 -4.17 -9.22
N ILE A 53 16.99 -2.84 -9.08
CA ILE A 53 15.77 -2.02 -9.09
C ILE A 53 15.00 -2.18 -10.41
N ALA A 54 15.70 -2.21 -11.56
CA ALA A 54 15.07 -2.42 -12.86
C ALA A 54 14.34 -3.76 -12.94
N LYS A 55 14.98 -4.85 -12.49
CA LYS A 55 14.35 -6.18 -12.41
C LYS A 55 13.14 -6.21 -11.47
N LEU A 56 13.24 -5.56 -10.31
CA LEU A 56 12.12 -5.45 -9.37
C LEU A 56 10.95 -4.68 -9.99
N LYS A 57 11.20 -3.58 -10.70
CA LYS A 57 10.16 -2.81 -11.40
C LYS A 57 9.46 -3.65 -12.45
N GLU A 58 10.20 -4.40 -13.26
CA GLU A 58 9.61 -5.28 -14.28
C GLU A 58 8.72 -6.36 -13.64
N LYS A 59 9.20 -7.02 -12.57
CA LYS A 59 8.41 -8.02 -11.84
C LYS A 59 7.17 -7.42 -11.17
N ALA A 60 7.32 -6.23 -10.58
CA ALA A 60 6.26 -5.54 -9.87
C ALA A 60 5.16 -5.06 -10.83
N ALA A 61 5.53 -4.58 -12.02
CA ALA A 61 4.60 -4.14 -13.06
C ALA A 61 3.66 -5.27 -13.50
N LYS A 62 4.17 -6.50 -13.65
CA LYS A 62 3.36 -7.69 -13.99
C LYS A 62 2.26 -7.99 -12.95
N ARG A 63 2.42 -7.49 -11.72
CA ARG A 63 1.48 -7.67 -10.60
C ARG A 63 0.72 -6.39 -10.24
N GLY A 64 0.91 -5.30 -10.98
CA GLY A 64 0.28 -4.01 -10.71
C GLY A 64 0.69 -3.36 -9.38
N ILE A 65 1.90 -3.65 -8.87
CA ILE A 65 2.40 -3.13 -7.58
C ILE A 65 3.69 -2.32 -7.77
N GLY A 66 4.08 -1.53 -6.76
CA GLY A 66 5.36 -0.83 -6.72
C GLY A 66 6.54 -1.76 -6.42
N TYR A 67 7.75 -1.39 -6.88
CA TYR A 67 8.95 -2.20 -6.68
C TYR A 67 9.30 -2.38 -5.18
N GLN A 68 9.00 -1.39 -4.32
CA GLN A 68 9.20 -1.53 -2.88
C GLN A 68 8.30 -2.61 -2.28
N THR A 69 7.06 -2.74 -2.76
CA THR A 69 6.13 -3.80 -2.32
C THR A 69 6.61 -5.16 -2.79
N MET A 70 7.09 -5.25 -4.03
CA MET A 70 7.66 -6.48 -4.56
C MET A 70 8.89 -6.93 -3.76
N LEU A 71 9.77 -5.99 -3.39
CA LEU A 71 10.91 -6.28 -2.53
C LEU A 71 10.48 -6.85 -1.17
N LYS A 72 9.45 -6.26 -0.54
CA LYS A 72 8.92 -6.76 0.72
C LYS A 72 8.35 -8.17 0.59
N ILE A 73 7.61 -8.46 -0.48
CA ILE A 73 7.07 -9.79 -0.74
C ILE A 73 8.21 -10.81 -0.80
N ILE A 74 9.22 -10.56 -1.63
CA ILE A 74 10.38 -11.45 -1.78
C ILE A 74 11.09 -11.65 -0.43
N ALA A 75 11.27 -10.56 0.33
CA ALA A 75 11.91 -10.65 1.64
C ALA A 75 11.09 -11.53 2.60
N TYR A 76 9.77 -11.35 2.67
CA TYR A 76 8.90 -12.19 3.52
C TYR A 76 8.83 -13.64 3.05
N GLU A 77 8.89 -13.90 1.74
CA GLU A 77 8.89 -15.26 1.18
C GLU A 77 10.14 -16.05 1.58
N HIS A 78 11.27 -15.37 1.79
CA HIS A 78 12.57 -16.00 2.03
C HIS A 78 13.15 -15.76 3.43
N ILE A 79 12.45 -15.03 4.31
CA ILE A 79 13.00 -14.69 5.63
C ILE A 79 13.14 -15.91 6.54
N ASP A 80 12.26 -16.90 6.35
CA ASP A 80 12.23 -18.14 7.15
C ASP A 80 13.09 -19.28 6.54
N ASP A 81 13.63 -19.07 5.32
CA ASP A 81 14.49 -20.03 4.64
C ASP A 81 15.95 -20.02 5.19
N TYR A 82 16.27 -19.11 6.11
CA TYR A 82 17.58 -18.91 6.74
C TYR A 82 17.48 -18.98 8.27
#